data_AF-A0A4Q7KEF3-F1
#
_entry.id   AF-A0A4Q7KEF3-F1
#
_cell.length_a   1.000
_cell.length_b   1.000
_cell.length_c   1.000
_cell.angle_alpha   90.00
_cell.angle_beta   90.00
_cell.angle_gamma   90.00
#
_symmetry.space_group_name_H-M   'P 1'
#
loop_
_entity.id
_entity.type
_entity.pdbx_description
1 polymer ?
#
loop_
_entity_poly.entity_id
_entity_poly.type
_entity_poly.pdbx_seq_one_letter_code
_entity_poly.pdbx_strand_id
1 'polypeptide(L)'
;MSAWGALRRGPYDMLSGEWSEPQDSLYAARPSLTVRTAAAWSPTSMRYDLVNTARQVLANRSRTLLPEIKAAYDAADLPRFRALAAEWKGDMDLLERLLASDPRFLVGPWLRDVKAWGTTDSEKRTLEYDARSIMTTWGHRASSDGGPLHDYANRELSGLVADFYAMRWTRYLDTLDTALATGTPPAPIDWFAIEDAWNRETKTYPVAATGDPYRLAIEVAAR
;
A
#
# COMPACT_ATOMS: atom_id res chain seq x y z
N MET A 1 25.75 32.82 -2.90
CA MET A 1 25.49 31.52 -3.55
C MET A 1 25.32 30.34 -2.57
N SER A 2 25.58 30.47 -1.26
CA SER A 2 25.52 29.34 -0.31
C SER A 2 24.13 29.02 0.26
N ALA A 3 23.20 29.99 0.33
CA ALA A 3 21.86 29.77 0.90
C ALA A 3 20.95 28.87 0.04
N TRP A 4 20.99 29.04 -1.30
CA TRP A 4 20.20 28.23 -2.23
C TRP A 4 20.65 26.76 -2.29
N GLY A 5 21.94 26.49 -2.04
CA GLY A 5 22.47 25.13 -1.97
C GLY A 5 22.08 24.35 -0.70
N ALA A 6 21.59 25.04 0.34
CA ALA A 6 21.05 24.39 1.53
C ALA A 6 19.59 23.96 1.34
N LEU A 7 18.78 24.77 0.64
CA LEU A 7 17.41 24.40 0.23
C LEU A 7 17.41 23.18 -0.71
N ARG A 8 18.37 23.12 -1.65
CA ARG A 8 18.56 21.97 -2.58
C ARG A 8 18.97 20.66 -1.91
N ARG A 9 19.36 20.65 -0.63
CA ARG A 9 19.85 19.44 0.07
C ARG A 9 19.06 19.14 1.35
N GLY A 10 18.04 19.95 1.62
CA GLY A 10 17.15 19.79 2.76
C GLY A 10 15.89 19.02 2.37
N PRO A 11 14.85 19.02 3.22
CA PRO A 11 13.57 18.34 2.96
C PRO A 11 12.77 18.90 1.77
N TYR A 12 13.31 19.89 1.04
CA TYR A 12 12.76 20.45 -0.20
C TYR A 12 13.48 19.93 -1.46
N ASP A 13 14.42 18.99 -1.33
CA ASP A 13 15.07 18.32 -2.47
C ASP A 13 14.08 17.34 -3.12
N MET A 14 13.28 17.86 -4.05
CA MET A 14 12.49 17.03 -4.95
C MET A 14 13.26 16.84 -6.25
N LEU A 15 13.43 15.59 -6.68
CA LEU A 15 14.20 15.21 -7.87
C LEU A 15 13.77 16.05 -9.08
N SER A 16 14.68 16.86 -9.62
CA SER A 16 14.42 17.64 -10.82
C SER A 16 14.25 16.71 -12.03
N GLY A 17 13.15 16.85 -12.77
CA GLY A 17 12.92 16.15 -14.03
C GLY A 17 11.64 15.30 -14.08
N GLU A 18 11.02 15.03 -12.93
CA GLU A 18 9.67 14.46 -12.86
C GLU A 18 8.84 15.26 -11.86
N TRP A 19 7.60 15.56 -12.24
CA TRP A 19 6.60 16.41 -11.56
C TRP A 19 6.76 16.47 -10.03
N SER A 20 7.48 17.47 -9.53
CA SER A 20 7.74 17.69 -8.10
C SER A 20 6.67 18.56 -7.42
N GLU A 21 5.83 19.27 -8.20
CA GLU A 21 4.81 20.17 -7.67
C GLU A 21 3.43 19.48 -7.61
N PRO A 22 2.53 19.85 -6.67
CA PRO A 22 1.13 19.47 -6.71
C PRO A 22 0.45 20.04 -7.98
N GLN A 23 -0.75 19.55 -8.32
CA GLN A 23 -1.52 20.21 -9.38
C GLN A 23 -1.87 21.62 -8.91
N ASP A 24 -1.32 22.63 -9.57
CA ASP A 24 -1.61 24.02 -9.26
C ASP A 24 -2.92 24.47 -9.87
N SER A 25 -3.58 25.40 -9.19
CA SER A 25 -4.75 26.07 -9.74
C SER A 25 -4.38 26.92 -10.95
N LEU A 26 -5.24 26.94 -11.98
CA LEU A 26 -5.13 27.88 -13.10
C LEU A 26 -5.27 29.35 -12.65
N TYR A 27 -5.76 29.61 -11.44
CA TYR A 27 -5.73 30.95 -10.84
C TYR A 27 -4.30 31.49 -10.63
N ALA A 28 -3.31 30.60 -10.45
CA ALA A 28 -1.90 30.97 -10.33
C ALA A 28 -1.20 31.09 -11.70
N ALA A 29 -1.86 30.68 -12.78
CA ALA A 29 -1.30 30.72 -14.12
C ALA A 29 -1.29 32.15 -14.70
N ARG A 30 -0.41 32.39 -15.67
CA ARG A 30 -0.55 33.57 -16.53
C ARG A 30 -1.92 33.48 -17.26
N PRO A 31 -2.81 34.49 -17.13
CA PRO A 31 -4.16 34.39 -17.69
C PRO A 31 -4.17 34.13 -19.21
N SER A 32 -4.88 33.07 -19.62
CA SER A 32 -5.18 32.71 -21.01
C SER A 32 -6.36 31.75 -21.05
N LEU A 33 -7.22 31.82 -22.08
CA LEU A 33 -8.32 30.86 -22.27
C LEU A 33 -7.84 29.44 -22.68
N THR A 34 -6.56 29.29 -22.99
CA THR A 34 -5.95 28.02 -23.40
C THR A 34 -5.01 27.43 -22.36
N VAL A 35 -4.88 28.05 -21.18
CA VAL A 35 -3.95 27.60 -20.14
C VAL A 35 -4.41 26.26 -19.55
N ARG A 36 -3.48 25.31 -19.43
CA ARG A 36 -3.73 23.96 -18.89
C ARG A 36 -2.93 23.65 -17.63
N THR A 37 -1.88 24.41 -17.36
CA THR A 37 -1.01 24.28 -16.18
C THR A 37 -0.60 25.67 -15.70
N ALA A 38 -0.36 25.83 -14.40
CA ALA A 38 0.12 27.11 -13.85
C ALA A 38 1.61 27.35 -14.11
N ALA A 39 2.39 26.27 -14.21
CA ALA A 39 3.81 26.27 -14.50
C ALA A 39 4.17 25.12 -15.45
N ALA A 40 5.35 25.20 -16.08
CA ALA A 40 5.86 24.16 -16.97
C ALA A 40 5.99 22.79 -16.28
N TRP A 41 6.17 22.79 -14.96
CA TRP A 41 6.37 21.60 -14.12
C TRP A 41 5.14 21.25 -13.26
N SER A 42 4.01 21.94 -13.46
CA SER A 42 2.78 21.62 -12.75
C SER A 42 2.05 20.51 -13.52
N PRO A 43 1.71 19.38 -12.87
CA PRO A 43 0.99 18.30 -13.52
C PRO A 43 -0.39 18.77 -14.00
N THR A 44 -0.90 18.16 -15.07
CA THR A 44 -2.22 18.50 -15.64
C THR A 44 -3.39 17.89 -14.87
N SER A 45 -3.12 17.03 -13.88
CA SER A 45 -4.12 16.40 -13.02
C SER A 45 -3.60 16.21 -11.60
N MET A 46 -4.53 16.22 -10.63
CA MET A 46 -4.27 15.83 -9.25
C MET A 46 -3.84 14.37 -9.19
N ARG A 47 -2.71 14.10 -8.53
CA ARG A 47 -2.17 12.74 -8.38
C ARG A 47 -1.99 12.37 -6.91
N TYR A 48 -1.07 13.05 -6.21
CA TYR A 48 -0.69 12.69 -4.85
C TYR A 48 -1.85 12.75 -3.86
N ASP A 49 -2.43 13.93 -3.67
CA ASP A 49 -3.48 14.15 -2.68
C ASP A 49 -4.73 13.35 -3.02
N LEU A 50 -4.99 13.15 -4.31
CA LEU A 50 -6.10 12.34 -4.78
C LEU A 50 -5.94 10.87 -4.40
N VAL A 51 -4.78 10.27 -4.70
CA VAL A 51 -4.44 8.91 -4.29
C VAL A 51 -4.45 8.80 -2.77
N ASN A 52 -3.88 9.78 -2.06
CA ASN A 52 -3.79 9.78 -0.60
C ASN A 52 -5.16 9.92 0.09
N THR A 53 -6.05 10.72 -0.48
CA THR A 53 -7.42 10.86 0.02
C THR A 53 -8.24 9.61 -0.29
N ALA A 54 -8.16 9.08 -1.52
CA ALA A 54 -8.88 7.88 -1.92
C ALA A 54 -8.44 6.64 -1.13
N ARG A 55 -7.15 6.45 -0.83
CA ARG A 55 -6.71 5.35 0.06
C ARG A 55 -7.32 5.49 1.46
N GLN A 56 -7.44 6.71 1.97
CA GLN A 56 -8.03 6.96 3.29
C GLN A 56 -9.54 6.68 3.30
N VAL A 57 -10.24 6.89 2.18
CA VAL A 57 -11.65 6.51 2.03
C VAL A 57 -11.82 4.99 2.17
N LEU A 58 -11.00 4.19 1.47
CA LEU A 58 -11.02 2.72 1.60
C LEU A 58 -10.64 2.27 3.02
N ALA A 59 -9.61 2.88 3.62
CA ALA A 59 -9.22 2.60 5.00
C ALA A 59 -10.37 2.89 5.98
N ASN A 60 -11.11 3.99 5.80
CA ASN A 60 -12.27 4.30 6.62
C ASN A 60 -13.42 3.31 6.39
N ARG A 61 -13.70 2.94 5.13
CA ARG A 61 -14.70 1.92 4.79
C ARG A 61 -14.41 0.58 5.47
N SER A 62 -13.13 0.18 5.56
CA SER A 62 -12.73 -1.04 6.27
C SER A 62 -13.20 -1.07 7.74
N ARG A 63 -13.27 0.11 8.40
CA ARG A 63 -13.72 0.24 9.80
C ARG A 63 -15.23 0.02 9.95
N THR A 64 -16.00 0.17 8.87
CA THR A 64 -17.41 -0.15 8.80
C THR A 64 -17.63 -1.60 8.38
N LEU A 65 -16.88 -2.08 7.39
CA LEU A 65 -17.06 -3.41 6.81
C LEU A 65 -16.63 -4.54 7.74
N LEU A 66 -15.54 -4.38 8.50
CA LEU A 66 -15.04 -5.43 9.40
C LEU A 66 -16.04 -5.81 10.51
N PRO A 67 -16.69 -4.86 11.21
CA PRO A 67 -17.78 -5.20 12.13
C PRO A 67 -18.95 -5.95 11.48
N GLU A 68 -19.31 -5.63 10.23
CA GLU A 68 -20.37 -6.35 9.50
C GLU A 68 -19.96 -7.78 9.18
N ILE A 69 -18.72 -7.99 8.71
CA ILE A 69 -18.17 -9.34 8.47
C ILE A 69 -18.21 -10.16 9.76
N LYS A 70 -17.77 -9.55 10.87
CA LYS A 70 -17.81 -10.20 12.18
C LYS A 70 -19.24 -10.56 12.59
N ALA A 71 -20.20 -9.65 12.42
CA ALA A 71 -21.59 -9.90 12.77
C ALA A 71 -22.19 -11.06 11.95
N ALA A 72 -21.89 -11.13 10.64
CA ALA A 72 -22.32 -12.22 9.79
C ALA A 72 -21.70 -13.56 10.22
N TYR A 73 -20.41 -13.56 10.59
CA TYR A 73 -19.73 -14.75 11.12
C TYR A 73 -20.34 -15.21 12.45
N ASP A 74 -20.53 -14.30 13.42
CA ASP A 74 -21.09 -14.61 14.73
C ASP A 74 -22.54 -15.13 14.63
N ALA A 75 -23.31 -14.67 13.64
CA ALA A 75 -24.67 -15.13 13.35
C ALA A 75 -24.72 -16.44 12.54
N ALA A 76 -23.57 -16.99 12.15
CA ALA A 76 -23.44 -18.12 11.24
C ALA A 76 -24.15 -17.93 9.88
N ASP A 77 -24.27 -16.69 9.40
CA ASP A 77 -24.85 -16.35 8.11
C ASP A 77 -23.80 -16.47 6.99
N LEU A 78 -23.61 -17.71 6.51
CA LEU A 78 -22.61 -18.03 5.49
C LEU A 78 -22.79 -17.23 4.17
N PRO A 79 -24.00 -17.09 3.60
CA PRO A 79 -24.19 -16.26 2.41
C PRO A 79 -23.79 -14.80 2.62
N ARG A 80 -24.21 -14.17 3.74
CA ARG A 80 -23.85 -12.77 4.03
C ARG A 80 -22.35 -12.63 4.31
N PHE A 81 -21.75 -13.56 5.05
CA PHE A 81 -20.31 -13.58 5.32
C PHE A 81 -19.51 -13.61 4.01
N ARG A 82 -19.86 -14.51 3.08
CA ARG A 82 -19.19 -14.63 1.77
C ARG A 82 -19.31 -13.36 0.94
N ALA A 83 -20.48 -12.73 0.91
CA ALA A 83 -20.68 -11.49 0.18
C ALA A 83 -19.78 -10.37 0.73
N LEU A 84 -19.76 -10.18 2.06
CA LEU A 84 -18.95 -9.16 2.71
C LEU A 84 -17.44 -9.45 2.61
N ALA A 85 -17.02 -10.71 2.70
CA ALA A 85 -15.64 -11.12 2.49
C ALA A 85 -15.17 -10.86 1.05
N ALA A 86 -16.06 -11.04 0.07
CA ALA A 86 -15.78 -10.68 -1.32
C ALA A 86 -15.65 -9.17 -1.51
N GLU A 87 -16.51 -8.37 -0.86
CA GLU A 87 -16.37 -6.91 -0.83
C GLU A 87 -15.03 -6.48 -0.23
N TRP A 88 -14.63 -7.07 0.90
CA TRP A 88 -13.34 -6.80 1.53
C TRP A 88 -12.16 -7.05 0.59
N LYS A 89 -12.13 -8.24 -0.03
CA LYS A 89 -11.08 -8.60 -1.00
C LYS A 89 -11.09 -7.65 -2.21
N GLY A 90 -12.27 -7.27 -2.70
CA GLY A 90 -12.42 -6.31 -3.79
C GLY A 90 -11.94 -4.90 -3.43
N ASP A 91 -12.15 -4.44 -2.19
CA ASP A 91 -11.63 -3.16 -1.71
C ASP A 91 -10.10 -3.19 -1.58
N MET A 92 -9.50 -4.32 -1.18
CA MET A 92 -8.05 -4.49 -1.18
C MET A 92 -7.45 -4.48 -2.59
N ASP A 93 -8.10 -5.12 -3.56
CA ASP A 93 -7.68 -5.08 -4.97
C ASP A 93 -7.76 -3.66 -5.55
N LEU A 94 -8.81 -2.91 -5.19
CA LEU A 94 -8.95 -1.52 -5.57
C LEU A 94 -7.88 -0.63 -4.92
N LEU A 95 -7.56 -0.86 -3.64
CA LEU A 95 -6.47 -0.17 -2.95
C LEU A 95 -5.13 -0.42 -3.64
N GLU A 96 -4.80 -1.67 -3.99
CA GLU A 96 -3.58 -2.00 -4.73
C GLU A 96 -3.49 -1.24 -6.05
N ARG A 97 -4.56 -1.28 -6.86
CA ARG A 97 -4.62 -0.57 -8.15
C ARG A 97 -4.45 0.94 -7.98
N LEU A 98 -5.09 1.51 -6.97
CA LEU A 98 -4.98 2.94 -6.64
C LEU A 98 -3.55 3.32 -6.28
N LEU A 99 -2.90 2.57 -5.39
CA LEU A 99 -1.51 2.82 -4.99
C LEU A 99 -0.54 2.64 -6.16
N ALA A 100 -0.78 1.67 -7.04
CA ALA A 100 0.04 1.42 -8.22
C ALA A 100 0.05 2.60 -9.23
N SER A 101 -0.92 3.52 -9.15
CA SER A 101 -1.08 4.65 -10.08
C SER A 101 -0.18 5.85 -9.83
N ASP A 102 0.62 5.81 -8.76
CA ASP A 102 1.54 6.89 -8.40
C ASP A 102 2.88 6.35 -7.87
N PRO A 103 4.03 6.81 -8.40
CA PRO A 103 5.34 6.24 -8.08
C PRO A 103 5.71 6.35 -6.59
N ARG A 104 5.11 7.28 -5.85
CA ARG A 104 5.37 7.50 -4.42
C ARG A 104 4.73 6.43 -3.53
N PHE A 105 3.84 5.61 -4.06
CA PHE A 105 3.13 4.57 -3.34
C PHE A 105 3.55 3.16 -3.79
N LEU A 106 4.72 3.02 -4.41
CA LEU A 106 5.27 1.72 -4.85
C LEU A 106 6.32 1.20 -3.86
N VAL A 107 6.27 -0.08 -3.52
CA VAL A 107 7.35 -0.72 -2.73
C VAL A 107 8.60 -1.03 -3.58
N GLY A 108 8.44 -1.12 -4.90
CA GLY A 108 9.50 -1.53 -5.83
C GLY A 108 10.74 -0.64 -5.81
N PRO A 109 10.63 0.71 -5.91
CA PRO A 109 11.78 1.60 -5.83
C PRO A 109 12.60 1.40 -4.55
N TRP A 110 11.94 1.27 -3.40
CA TRP A 110 12.60 1.03 -2.11
C TRP A 110 13.40 -0.29 -2.12
N LEU A 111 12.78 -1.40 -2.51
CA LEU A 111 13.45 -2.70 -2.52
C LEU A 111 14.55 -2.80 -3.58
N ARG A 112 14.40 -2.10 -4.72
CA ARG A 112 15.48 -1.97 -5.72
C ARG A 112 16.67 -1.23 -5.13
N ASP A 113 16.43 -0.09 -4.48
CA ASP A 113 17.49 0.79 -4.00
C ASP A 113 18.27 0.15 -2.84
N VAL A 114 17.57 -0.51 -1.91
CA VAL A 114 18.23 -1.26 -0.81
C VAL A 114 19.13 -2.37 -1.35
N LYS A 115 18.69 -3.11 -2.38
CA LYS A 115 19.53 -4.11 -3.04
C LYS A 115 20.78 -3.52 -3.67
N ALA A 116 20.73 -2.27 -4.15
CA ALA A 116 21.89 -1.62 -4.75
C ALA A 116 22.99 -1.27 -3.73
N TRP A 117 22.69 -1.31 -2.42
CA TRP A 117 23.68 -1.07 -1.36
C TRP A 117 24.59 -2.28 -1.09
N GLY A 118 24.18 -3.48 -1.49
CA GLY A 118 24.96 -4.72 -1.32
C GLY A 118 25.92 -4.97 -2.48
N THR A 119 27.10 -5.52 -2.18
CA THR A 119 28.13 -5.85 -3.19
C THR A 119 28.00 -7.29 -3.69
N THR A 120 27.67 -8.23 -2.79
CA THR A 120 27.49 -9.65 -3.11
C THR A 120 26.02 -10.05 -3.13
N ASP A 121 25.67 -11.13 -3.82
CA ASP A 121 24.29 -11.64 -3.81
C ASP A 121 23.80 -12.02 -2.41
N SER A 122 24.71 -12.43 -1.52
CA SER A 122 24.37 -12.70 -0.12
C SER A 122 23.99 -11.43 0.61
N GLU A 123 24.78 -10.36 0.49
CA GLU A 123 24.47 -9.06 1.09
C GLU A 123 23.17 -8.48 0.55
N LYS A 124 22.94 -8.56 -0.76
CA LYS A 124 21.71 -8.08 -1.39
C LYS A 124 20.47 -8.78 -0.84
N ARG A 125 20.55 -10.10 -0.63
CA ARG A 125 19.45 -10.87 -0.02
C ARG A 125 19.21 -10.50 1.45
N THR A 126 20.28 -10.32 2.23
CA THR A 126 20.15 -9.88 3.63
C THR A 126 19.51 -8.50 3.71
N LEU A 127 19.99 -7.54 2.90
CA LEU A 127 19.44 -6.19 2.87
C LEU A 127 17.97 -6.16 2.40
N GLU A 128 17.60 -6.97 1.40
CA GLU A 128 16.19 -7.10 0.99
C GLU A 128 15.32 -7.70 2.11
N TYR A 129 15.81 -8.71 2.83
CA TYR A 129 15.13 -9.27 4.00
C TYR A 129 14.93 -8.21 5.10
N ASP A 130 15.97 -7.44 5.42
CA ASP A 130 15.90 -6.37 6.42
C ASP A 130 14.89 -5.29 6.01
N ALA A 131 14.89 -4.89 4.73
CA ALA A 131 13.95 -3.92 4.19
C ALA A 131 12.50 -4.40 4.18
N ARG A 132 12.26 -5.68 3.94
CA ARG A 132 10.91 -6.27 4.00
C ARG A 132 10.45 -6.40 5.45
N SER A 133 11.30 -6.98 6.31
CA SER A 133 10.97 -7.23 7.71
C SER A 133 10.72 -5.94 8.49
N ILE A 134 11.49 -4.87 8.29
CA ILE A 134 11.27 -3.61 9.01
C ILE A 134 9.86 -3.04 8.80
N MET A 135 9.23 -3.28 7.64
CA MET A 135 7.86 -2.84 7.32
C MET A 135 6.77 -3.80 7.81
N THR A 136 7.12 -5.02 8.23
CA THR A 136 6.19 -6.11 8.52
C THR A 136 6.40 -6.68 9.93
N THR A 137 7.16 -7.77 10.07
CA THR A 137 7.42 -8.47 11.34
C THR A 137 8.40 -7.71 12.24
N TRP A 138 9.03 -6.67 11.71
CA TRP A 138 10.07 -5.81 12.29
C TRP A 138 11.40 -6.52 12.58
N GLY A 139 11.35 -7.74 13.12
CA GLY A 139 12.48 -8.61 13.34
C GLY A 139 12.07 -10.08 13.37
N HIS A 140 12.84 -10.89 14.09
CA HIS A 140 12.54 -12.31 14.28
C HIS A 140 11.36 -12.53 15.23
N ARG A 141 10.84 -13.77 15.29
CA ARG A 141 9.63 -14.14 16.04
C ARG A 141 9.59 -13.62 17.48
N ALA A 142 10.72 -13.67 18.19
CA ALA A 142 10.79 -13.20 19.57
C ALA A 142 10.50 -11.69 19.70
N SER A 143 10.88 -10.89 18.71
CA SER A 143 10.60 -9.45 18.65
C SER A 143 9.23 -9.14 18.06
N SER A 144 8.80 -9.94 17.07
CA SER A 144 7.51 -9.81 16.38
C SER A 144 6.35 -10.23 17.27
N ASP A 145 6.27 -11.52 17.65
CA ASP A 145 5.13 -12.10 18.36
C ASP A 145 5.35 -12.10 19.87
N GLY A 146 6.61 -12.23 20.30
CA GLY A 146 7.00 -12.14 21.72
C GLY A 146 7.14 -10.70 22.22
N GLY A 147 7.14 -9.73 21.32
CA GLY A 147 7.28 -8.29 21.60
C GLY A 147 6.20 -7.46 20.90
N PRO A 148 6.22 -6.12 21.04
CA PRO A 148 5.16 -5.24 20.52
C PRO A 148 5.41 -4.72 19.09
N LEU A 149 6.29 -5.37 18.31
CA LEU A 149 6.86 -4.76 17.10
C LEU A 149 6.22 -5.24 15.79
N HIS A 150 5.38 -6.26 15.84
CA HIS A 150 4.58 -6.71 14.69
C HIS A 150 3.75 -5.55 14.10
N ASP A 151 3.87 -5.35 12.78
CA ASP A 151 3.24 -4.27 12.00
C ASP A 151 3.60 -2.83 12.44
N TYR A 152 4.59 -2.63 13.31
CA TYR A 152 4.91 -1.31 13.90
C TYR A 152 5.20 -0.23 12.85
N ALA A 153 5.96 -0.56 11.81
CA ALA A 153 6.31 0.36 10.73
C ALA A 153 5.56 0.05 9.41
N ASN A 154 4.33 -0.45 9.52
CA ASN A 154 3.45 -0.72 8.37
C ASN A 154 3.36 0.46 7.39
N ARG A 155 3.11 0.16 6.11
CA ARG A 155 2.97 1.14 5.03
C ARG A 155 1.89 0.68 4.07
N GLU A 156 1.12 1.60 3.51
CA GLU A 156 0.22 1.27 2.40
C GLU A 156 0.94 1.54 1.08
N LEU A 157 1.65 0.53 0.58
CA LEU A 157 2.37 0.57 -0.69
C LEU A 157 1.87 -0.54 -1.61
N SER A 158 1.74 -0.23 -2.89
CA SER A 158 1.52 -1.21 -3.95
C SER A 158 2.62 -2.27 -3.93
N GLY A 159 2.22 -3.53 -4.11
CA GLY A 159 3.05 -4.71 -3.91
C GLY A 159 3.00 -5.24 -2.48
N LEU A 160 3.15 -4.37 -1.47
CA LEU A 160 2.98 -4.77 -0.06
C LEU A 160 1.50 -5.05 0.25
N VAL A 161 0.58 -4.22 -0.25
CA VAL A 161 -0.87 -4.46 -0.14
C VAL A 161 -1.26 -5.78 -0.82
N ALA A 162 -0.88 -5.97 -2.09
CA ALA A 162 -1.20 -7.19 -2.83
C ALA A 162 -0.63 -8.47 -2.22
N ASP A 163 0.67 -8.51 -1.90
CA ASP A 163 1.32 -9.79 -1.59
C ASP A 163 1.43 -10.08 -0.10
N PHE A 164 1.40 -9.05 0.76
CA PHE A 164 1.47 -9.24 2.21
C PHE A 164 0.10 -9.07 2.86
N TYR A 165 -0.53 -7.89 2.75
CA TYR A 165 -1.79 -7.65 3.48
C TYR A 165 -2.96 -8.44 2.90
N ALA A 166 -3.14 -8.48 1.56
CA ALA A 166 -4.26 -9.20 0.94
C ALA A 166 -4.13 -10.71 1.13
N MET A 167 -2.89 -11.22 1.13
CA MET A 167 -2.59 -12.60 1.53
C MET A 167 -3.09 -12.89 2.94
N ARG A 168 -2.78 -12.03 3.94
CA ARG A 168 -3.23 -12.25 5.33
C ARG A 168 -4.74 -12.29 5.44
N TRP A 169 -5.41 -11.28 4.91
CA TRP A 169 -6.87 -11.18 4.96
C TRP A 169 -7.56 -12.32 4.22
N THR A 170 -7.04 -12.71 3.05
CA THR A 170 -7.58 -13.84 2.30
C THR A 170 -7.49 -15.12 3.10
N ARG A 171 -6.31 -15.43 3.66
CA ARG A 171 -6.13 -16.62 4.51
C ARG A 171 -7.08 -16.61 5.70
N TYR A 172 -7.20 -15.49 6.40
CA TYR A 172 -8.08 -15.39 7.56
C TYR A 172 -9.56 -15.56 7.19
N LEU A 173 -10.03 -14.87 6.16
CA LEU A 173 -11.43 -14.96 5.71
C LEU A 173 -11.75 -16.38 5.21
N ASP A 174 -10.81 -17.06 4.56
CA ASP A 174 -11.00 -18.42 4.06
C ASP A 174 -11.05 -19.45 5.20
N THR A 175 -10.29 -19.26 6.30
CA THR A 175 -10.41 -20.14 7.47
C THR A 175 -11.75 -19.96 8.19
N LEU A 176 -12.26 -18.73 8.26
CA LEU A 176 -13.60 -18.44 8.78
C LEU A 176 -14.70 -19.00 7.88
N ASP A 177 -14.59 -18.88 6.55
CA ASP A 177 -15.54 -19.47 5.60
C ASP A 177 -15.63 -20.99 5.80
N THR A 178 -14.47 -21.65 5.88
CA THR A 178 -14.39 -23.10 6.11
C THR A 178 -15.06 -23.45 7.44
N ALA A 179 -14.76 -22.72 8.51
CA ALA A 179 -15.35 -22.94 9.83
C ALA A 179 -16.88 -22.85 9.82
N LEU A 180 -17.44 -21.85 9.14
CA LEU A 180 -18.88 -21.70 8.97
C LEU A 180 -19.49 -22.84 8.13
N ALA A 181 -18.83 -23.22 7.04
CA ALA A 181 -19.34 -24.24 6.13
C ALA A 181 -19.33 -25.66 6.74
N THR A 182 -18.37 -25.95 7.61
CA THR A 182 -18.19 -27.28 8.21
C THR A 182 -18.72 -27.38 9.65
N GLY A 183 -18.99 -26.25 10.31
CA GLY A 183 -19.37 -26.20 11.72
C GLY A 183 -18.21 -26.54 12.68
N THR A 184 -16.96 -26.42 12.24
CA THR A 184 -15.76 -26.67 13.07
C THR A 184 -15.02 -25.36 13.37
N PRO A 185 -14.30 -25.23 14.50
CA PRO A 185 -13.51 -24.03 14.77
C PRO A 185 -12.48 -23.73 13.66
N PRO A 186 -12.18 -22.44 13.38
CA PRO A 186 -11.19 -22.07 12.38
C PRO A 186 -9.81 -22.59 12.77
N ALA A 187 -9.08 -23.09 11.78
CA ALA A 187 -7.73 -23.60 12.00
C ALA A 187 -6.79 -22.47 12.49
N PRO A 188 -5.89 -22.74 13.45
CA PRO A 188 -4.90 -21.76 13.87
C PRO A 188 -3.95 -21.43 12.71
N ILE A 189 -3.56 -20.16 12.60
CA ILE A 189 -2.63 -19.67 11.59
C ILE A 189 -1.34 -19.27 12.29
N ASP A 190 -0.21 -19.82 11.85
CA ASP A 190 1.10 -19.32 12.26
C ASP A 190 1.47 -18.08 11.43
N TRP A 191 1.03 -16.91 11.91
CA TRP A 191 1.19 -15.65 11.19
C TRP A 191 2.64 -15.33 10.88
N PHE A 192 3.52 -15.36 11.88
CA PHE A 192 4.94 -15.07 11.68
C PHE A 192 5.58 -15.97 10.62
N ALA A 193 5.26 -17.28 10.59
CA ALA A 193 5.85 -18.17 9.59
C ALA A 193 5.48 -17.75 8.16
N ILE A 194 4.22 -17.35 7.93
CA ILE A 194 3.73 -16.93 6.62
C ILE A 194 4.25 -15.54 6.26
N GLU A 195 4.35 -14.63 7.22
CA GLU A 195 4.84 -13.28 7.04
C GLU A 195 6.37 -13.24 6.81
N ASP A 196 7.14 -14.02 7.58
CA ASP A 196 8.58 -14.17 7.40
C ASP A 196 8.91 -14.88 6.07
N ALA A 197 8.04 -15.76 5.59
CA ALA A 197 8.18 -16.34 4.25
C ALA A 197 8.15 -15.25 3.17
N TRP A 198 7.22 -14.29 3.24
CA TRP A 198 7.20 -13.13 2.34
C TRP A 198 8.45 -12.25 2.47
N ASN A 199 8.96 -12.07 3.70
CA ASN A 199 10.20 -11.32 3.93
C ASN A 199 11.43 -11.98 3.29
N ARG A 200 11.41 -13.30 3.09
CA ARG A 200 12.51 -14.06 2.46
C ARG A 200 12.40 -14.15 0.94
N GLU A 201 11.30 -13.69 0.36
CA GLU A 201 11.13 -13.68 -1.08
C GLU A 201 12.07 -12.68 -1.76
N THR A 202 12.41 -12.97 -3.01
CA THR A 202 13.23 -12.11 -3.88
C THR A 202 12.43 -11.51 -5.04
N LYS A 203 11.09 -11.57 -4.95
CA LYS A 203 10.17 -11.04 -5.96
C LYS A 203 10.49 -9.57 -6.25
N THR A 204 10.62 -9.23 -7.52
CA THR A 204 10.77 -7.84 -7.95
C THR A 204 9.40 -7.19 -8.12
N TYR A 205 9.29 -5.92 -7.75
CA TYR A 205 8.07 -5.14 -7.85
C TYR A 205 8.22 -4.03 -8.90
N PRO A 206 7.12 -3.57 -9.52
CA PRO A 206 7.15 -2.43 -10.43
C PRO A 206 7.79 -1.20 -9.80
N VAL A 207 8.63 -0.52 -10.58
CA VAL A 207 9.30 0.75 -10.20
C VAL A 207 8.70 1.96 -10.91
N ALA A 208 7.75 1.73 -11.81
CA ALA A 208 7.01 2.74 -12.54
C ALA A 208 5.51 2.57 -12.25
N ALA A 209 4.82 3.70 -12.12
CA ALA A 209 3.39 3.71 -11.87
C ALA A 209 2.59 3.25 -13.10
N THR A 210 1.44 2.64 -12.85
CA THR A 210 0.50 2.19 -13.88
C THR A 210 -0.94 2.49 -13.46
N GLY A 211 -1.77 2.87 -14.42
CA GLY A 211 -3.18 3.26 -14.17
C GLY A 211 -3.40 4.77 -14.10
N ASP A 212 -4.67 5.15 -14.02
CA ASP A 212 -5.12 6.54 -13.94
C ASP A 212 -5.67 6.82 -12.53
N PRO A 213 -4.98 7.64 -11.71
CA PRO A 213 -5.38 7.92 -10.34
C PRO A 213 -6.76 8.57 -10.24
N TYR A 214 -7.17 9.35 -11.25
CA TYR A 214 -8.47 10.02 -11.25
C TYR A 214 -9.62 9.02 -11.45
N ARG A 215 -9.48 8.12 -12.44
CA ARG A 215 -10.47 7.06 -12.67
C ARG A 215 -10.59 6.12 -11.47
N LEU A 216 -9.47 5.76 -10.85
CA LEU A 216 -9.47 4.88 -9.69
C LEU A 216 -10.08 5.57 -8.45
N ALA A 217 -9.84 6.87 -8.26
CA ALA A 217 -10.50 7.62 -7.19
C ALA A 217 -12.02 7.72 -7.39
N ILE A 218 -12.51 7.83 -8.63
CA ILE A 218 -13.96 7.74 -8.92
C ILE A 218 -14.51 6.36 -8.55
N GLU A 219 -13.80 5.28 -8.88
CA GLU A 219 -14.19 3.91 -8.51
C GLU A 219 -14.26 3.75 -6.98
N VAL A 220 -13.30 4.33 -6.25
CA VAL A 220 -13.33 4.37 -4.78
C VAL A 220 -14.53 5.16 -4.24
N ALA A 221 -14.82 6.32 -4.82
CA ALA A 221 -15.94 7.15 -4.38
C ALA A 221 -17.32 6.52 -4.63
N ALA A 222 -17.40 5.52 -5.52
CA ALA A 222 -18.62 4.78 -5.81
C ALA A 222 -18.86 3.57 -4.89
N ARG A 223 -17.96 3.29 -3.95
CA ARG A 223 -18.07 2.18 -2.99
C ARG A 223 -19.04 2.46 -1.85
#